data_AF-A0A359LNI5-F1
#
_entry.id   AF-A0A359LNI5-F1
#
_cell.length_a   1.000
_cell.length_b   1.000
_cell.length_c   1.000
_cell.angle_alpha   90.00
_cell.angle_beta   90.00
_cell.angle_gamma   90.00
#
_symmetry.space_group_name_H-M   'P 1'
#
loop_
_entity.id
_entity.type
_entity.pdbx_description
1 polymer ?
#
loop_
_entity_poly.entity_id
_entity_poly.type
_entity_poly.pdbx_seq_one_letter_code
_entity_poly.pdbx_strand_id
1 'polypeptide(L)'
;MQITRSADYALRVMIHLAGQPPGARTSRETLAQWTEAPSEFLSKVLQALTRARLIQSHRGMRGGFALARDGAEITALHVLEAIEGPLQLNVCLAQDPQCGRRWWCAGHDLWKNAQAAMAQVLTGATMAQLARDSFQRKGLTQVEVSPWN
;
A
#
# COMPACT_ATOMS: atom_id res chain seq x y z
N MET A 1 15.17 10.95 1.81
CA MET A 1 14.39 9.71 1.56
C MET A 1 13.19 10.07 0.71
N GLN A 2 12.85 9.22 -0.25
CA GLN A 2 11.65 9.34 -1.06
C GLN A 2 11.05 7.94 -1.19
N ILE A 3 9.74 7.83 -1.09
CA ILE A 3 9.02 6.58 -1.34
C ILE A 3 9.26 6.17 -2.80
N THR A 4 9.51 4.88 -3.05
CA THR A 4 9.73 4.40 -4.41
C THR A 4 8.44 4.51 -5.24
N ARG A 5 8.58 4.65 -6.57
CA ARG A 5 7.39 4.66 -7.45
C ARG A 5 6.59 3.37 -7.33
N SER A 6 7.24 2.24 -7.11
CA SER A 6 6.57 0.95 -6.90
C SER A 6 5.68 0.96 -5.67
N ALA A 7 6.15 1.53 -4.55
CA ALA A 7 5.39 1.64 -3.32
C ALA A 7 4.22 2.63 -3.46
N ASP A 8 4.44 3.75 -4.15
CA ASP A 8 3.38 4.70 -4.48
C ASP A 8 2.29 4.05 -5.36
N TYR A 9 2.66 3.33 -6.41
CA TYR A 9 1.70 2.60 -7.24
C TYR A 9 0.97 1.51 -6.46
N ALA A 10 1.64 0.81 -5.56
CA ALA A 10 1.00 -0.17 -4.68
C ALA A 10 -0.07 0.48 -3.78
N LEU A 11 0.23 1.63 -3.18
CA LEU A 11 -0.75 2.40 -2.42
C LEU A 11 -1.95 2.79 -3.28
N ARG A 12 -1.74 3.31 -4.49
CA ARG A 12 -2.83 3.68 -5.40
C ARG A 12 -3.71 2.48 -5.78
N VAL A 13 -3.11 1.32 -6.06
CA VAL A 13 -3.84 0.07 -6.34
C VAL A 13 -4.71 -0.30 -5.14
N MET A 14 -4.13 -0.31 -3.95
CA MET A 14 -4.83 -0.74 -2.73
C MET A 14 -5.95 0.22 -2.34
N ILE A 15 -5.74 1.53 -2.51
CA ILE A 15 -6.78 2.56 -2.34
C ILE A 15 -7.93 2.33 -3.32
N HIS A 16 -7.63 2.06 -4.60
CA HIS A 16 -8.65 1.79 -5.60
C HIS A 16 -9.45 0.53 -5.25
N LEU A 17 -8.79 -0.58 -4.92
CA LEU A 17 -9.45 -1.83 -4.57
C LEU A 17 -10.29 -1.73 -3.29
N ALA A 18 -9.82 -0.96 -2.29
CA ALA A 18 -10.57 -0.71 -1.05
C ALA A 18 -11.82 0.17 -1.25
N GLY A 19 -11.89 0.91 -2.36
CA GLY A 19 -13.07 1.68 -2.74
C GLY A 19 -14.11 0.89 -3.54
N GLN A 20 -13.82 -0.36 -3.91
CA GLN A 20 -14.75 -1.18 -4.68
C GLN A 20 -15.77 -1.89 -3.78
N PRO A 21 -16.96 -2.23 -4.30
CA PRO A 21 -17.93 -3.06 -3.58
C PRO A 21 -17.32 -4.40 -3.13
N PRO A 22 -17.73 -4.95 -1.99
CA PRO A 22 -17.27 -6.26 -1.54
C PRO A 22 -17.45 -7.34 -2.62
N GLY A 23 -16.39 -8.10 -2.89
CA GLY A 23 -16.39 -9.16 -3.91
C GLY A 23 -16.21 -8.68 -5.35
N ALA A 24 -16.19 -7.36 -5.60
CA ALA A 24 -15.84 -6.81 -6.91
C ALA A 24 -14.37 -7.13 -7.26
N ARG A 25 -14.11 -7.29 -8.55
CA ARG A 25 -12.80 -7.60 -9.09
C ARG A 25 -12.42 -6.57 -10.13
N THR A 26 -11.20 -6.08 -10.08
CA THR A 26 -10.71 -5.08 -11.02
C THR A 26 -9.67 -5.71 -11.94
N SER A 27 -9.81 -5.52 -13.25
CA SER A 27 -8.83 -5.99 -14.23
C SER A 27 -7.49 -5.25 -14.06
N ARG A 28 -6.41 -5.85 -14.54
CA ARG A 28 -5.08 -5.20 -14.52
C ARG A 28 -5.08 -3.94 -15.39
N GLU A 29 -5.81 -3.97 -16.50
CA GLU A 29 -5.94 -2.90 -17.47
C GLU A 29 -6.64 -1.68 -16.82
N THR A 30 -7.74 -1.93 -16.10
CA THR A 30 -8.42 -0.89 -15.33
C THR A 30 -7.52 -0.34 -14.22
N LEU A 31 -6.79 -1.19 -13.50
CA LEU A 31 -5.84 -0.74 -12.48
C LEU A 31 -4.73 0.12 -13.06
N ALA A 32 -4.19 -0.22 -14.25
CA ALA A 32 -3.15 0.57 -14.91
C ALA A 32 -3.67 1.97 -15.28
N GLN A 33 -4.89 2.06 -15.82
CA GLN A 33 -5.53 3.33 -16.14
C GLN A 33 -5.75 4.18 -14.88
N TRP A 34 -6.28 3.58 -13.82
CA TRP A 34 -6.62 4.31 -12.59
C TRP A 34 -5.40 4.77 -11.77
N THR A 35 -4.33 4.00 -11.83
CA THR A 35 -3.11 4.28 -11.04
C THR A 35 -2.10 5.13 -11.79
N GLU A 36 -2.31 5.32 -13.10
CA GLU A 36 -1.37 5.94 -14.04
C GLU A 36 0.00 5.22 -14.03
N ALA A 37 0.00 3.94 -13.66
CA ALA A 37 1.20 3.12 -13.61
C ALA A 37 1.43 2.44 -14.97
N PRO A 38 2.67 2.44 -15.50
CA PRO A 38 2.97 1.65 -16.68
C PRO A 38 2.72 0.16 -16.41
N SER A 39 2.18 -0.56 -17.39
CA SER A 39 1.70 -1.94 -17.25
C SER A 39 2.78 -2.91 -16.74
N GLU A 40 4.03 -2.69 -17.12
CA GLU A 40 5.19 -3.49 -16.71
C GLU A 40 5.48 -3.35 -15.21
N PHE A 41 5.36 -2.14 -14.66
CA PHE A 41 5.54 -1.88 -13.23
C PHE A 41 4.39 -2.46 -12.42
N LEU A 42 3.16 -2.28 -12.91
CA LEU A 42 1.97 -2.77 -12.23
C LEU A 42 1.99 -4.28 -12.04
N SER A 43 2.51 -5.03 -13.02
CA SER A 43 2.63 -6.49 -12.92
C SER A 43 3.50 -6.92 -11.74
N LYS A 44 4.63 -6.24 -11.50
CA LYS A 44 5.51 -6.51 -10.36
C LYS A 44 4.86 -6.12 -9.02
N VAL A 45 4.18 -4.98 -9.00
CA VAL A 45 3.42 -4.50 -7.83
C VAL A 45 2.34 -5.50 -7.43
N LEU A 46 1.51 -5.93 -8.38
CA LEU A 46 0.42 -6.89 -8.13
C LEU A 46 0.95 -8.25 -7.65
N GLN A 47 2.07 -8.71 -8.19
CA GLN A 47 2.73 -9.93 -7.71
C GLN A 47 3.24 -9.79 -6.28
N ALA A 48 3.82 -8.64 -5.91
CA ALA A 48 4.28 -8.38 -4.55
C ALA A 48 3.12 -8.33 -3.56
N LEU A 49 2.05 -7.60 -3.88
CA LEU A 49 0.83 -7.53 -3.07
C LEU A 49 0.14 -8.89 -2.91
N THR A 50 0.13 -9.72 -3.97
CA THR A 50 -0.42 -11.08 -3.92
C THR A 50 0.42 -11.98 -3.02
N ARG A 51 1.75 -11.93 -3.13
CA ARG A 51 2.67 -12.69 -2.26
C ARG A 51 2.52 -12.29 -0.79
N ALA A 52 2.31 -11.00 -0.52
CA ALA A 52 2.03 -10.48 0.82
C ALA A 52 0.59 -10.78 1.30
N ARG A 53 -0.24 -11.45 0.50
CA ARG A 53 -1.65 -11.77 0.79
C ARG A 53 -2.49 -10.53 1.13
N LEU A 54 -2.19 -9.41 0.47
CA LEU A 54 -2.99 -8.17 0.57
C LEU A 54 -4.08 -8.14 -0.50
N ILE A 55 -3.84 -8.79 -1.63
CA ILE A 55 -4.81 -8.98 -2.71
C ILE A 55 -4.90 -10.45 -3.13
N GLN A 56 -6.02 -10.81 -3.74
CA GLN A 56 -6.23 -12.08 -4.42
C GLN A 56 -6.26 -11.87 -5.92
N SER A 57 -5.75 -12.84 -6.68
CA SER A 57 -5.76 -12.84 -8.14
C SER A 57 -6.67 -13.95 -8.65
N HIS A 58 -7.63 -13.59 -9.49
CA HIS A 58 -8.55 -14.51 -10.16
C HIS A 58 -8.23 -14.59 -11.65
N ARG A 59 -8.13 -15.80 -12.20
CA ARG A 59 -7.87 -16.05 -13.62
C ARG A 59 -9.17 -16.15 -14.43
N GLY A 60 -9.07 -15.99 -15.75
CA GLY A 60 -10.16 -16.17 -16.71
C GLY A 60 -10.76 -14.86 -17.23
N MET A 61 -11.79 -14.97 -18.06
CA MET A 61 -12.43 -13.84 -18.77
C MET A 61 -13.08 -12.80 -17.83
N ARG A 62 -13.44 -13.21 -16.61
CA ARG A 62 -13.90 -12.35 -15.49
C ARG A 62 -12.89 -12.32 -14.35
N GLY A 63 -11.62 -12.50 -14.68
CA GLY A 63 -10.49 -12.44 -13.76
C GLY A 63 -10.21 -11.02 -13.30
N GLY A 64 -9.23 -10.87 -12.42
CA GLY A 64 -8.86 -9.57 -11.86
C GLY A 64 -8.32 -9.71 -10.45
N PHE A 65 -8.23 -8.57 -9.78
CA PHE A 65 -7.69 -8.46 -8.43
C PHE A 65 -8.75 -7.90 -7.49
N ALA A 66 -8.74 -8.39 -6.26
CA ALA A 66 -9.59 -7.94 -5.16
C ALA A 66 -8.78 -7.91 -3.88
N LEU A 67 -9.21 -7.14 -2.88
CA LEU A 67 -8.59 -7.20 -1.55
C LEU A 67 -8.71 -8.61 -0.97
N ALA A 68 -7.67 -9.05 -0.27
CA ALA A 68 -7.68 -10.37 0.37
C ALA A 68 -8.46 -10.43 1.68
N ARG A 69 -8.72 -9.27 2.30
CA ARG A 69 -9.47 -9.07 3.54
C ARG A 69 -10.00 -7.62 3.58
N ASP A 70 -10.70 -7.24 4.64
CA ASP A 70 -11.29 -5.91 4.75
C ASP A 70 -10.21 -4.80 4.66
N GLY A 71 -10.50 -3.72 3.91
CA GLY A 71 -9.59 -2.59 3.78
C GLY A 71 -9.33 -1.85 5.09
N ALA A 72 -10.18 -2.03 6.11
CA ALA A 72 -9.97 -1.54 7.46
C ALA A 72 -8.87 -2.33 8.22
N GLU A 73 -8.56 -3.56 7.80
CA GLU A 73 -7.52 -4.41 8.39
C GLU A 73 -6.17 -4.32 7.65
N ILE A 74 -6.10 -3.48 6.61
CA ILE A 74 -4.91 -3.28 5.79
C ILE A 74 -4.44 -1.84 5.97
N THR A 75 -3.23 -1.66 6.49
CA THR A 75 -2.62 -0.36 6.77
C THR A 75 -1.67 0.04 5.65
N ALA A 76 -1.35 1.34 5.56
CA ALA A 76 -0.33 1.82 4.63
C ALA A 76 1.03 1.16 4.91
N LEU A 77 1.34 0.88 6.18
CA LEU A 77 2.55 0.14 6.56
C LEU A 77 2.60 -1.24 5.90
N HIS A 78 1.51 -2.03 5.96
CA HIS A 78 1.47 -3.34 5.30
C HIS A 78 1.77 -3.24 3.79
N VAL A 79 1.23 -2.22 3.13
CA VAL A 79 1.43 -2.01 1.69
C VAL A 79 2.87 -1.63 1.38
N LEU A 80 3.46 -0.72 2.15
CA LEU A 80 4.85 -0.33 1.98
C LEU A 80 5.80 -1.50 2.23
N GLU A 81 5.59 -2.26 3.31
CA GLU A 81 6.44 -3.40 3.64
C GLU A 81 6.33 -4.55 2.63
N ALA A 82 5.18 -4.71 1.97
CA ALA A 82 5.02 -5.67 0.89
C ALA A 82 5.87 -5.35 -0.35
N ILE A 83 6.25 -4.08 -0.53
CA ILE A 83 7.01 -3.62 -1.71
C ILE A 83 8.48 -3.37 -1.39
N GLU A 84 8.75 -2.65 -0.31
CA GLU A 84 10.09 -2.16 0.06
C GLU A 84 10.77 -3.05 1.12
N GLY A 85 10.00 -3.93 1.78
CA GLY A 85 10.47 -4.68 2.93
C GLY A 85 10.28 -3.92 4.24
N PRO A 86 10.81 -4.45 5.36
CA PRO A 86 10.58 -3.89 6.69
C PRO A 86 10.97 -2.42 6.79
N LEU A 87 10.18 -1.62 7.50
CA LEU A 87 10.47 -0.21 7.71
C LEU A 87 11.79 0.01 8.45
N GLN A 88 12.80 0.52 7.74
CA GLN A 88 14.15 0.70 8.26
C GLN A 88 14.72 2.04 7.78
N LEU A 89 14.71 3.06 8.65
CA LEU A 89 15.25 4.38 8.33
C LEU A 89 16.77 4.41 8.26
N ASN A 90 17.44 3.55 9.02
CA ASN A 90 18.90 3.52 9.10
C ASN A 90 19.42 2.11 9.41
N VAL A 91 20.67 1.83 9.02
CA VAL A 91 21.33 0.53 9.23
C VAL A 91 21.43 0.13 10.69
N CYS A 92 21.43 1.08 11.63
CA CYS A 92 21.43 0.81 13.07
C CYS A 92 20.07 0.34 13.62
N LEU A 93 19.01 0.39 12.79
CA LEU A 93 17.65 -0.06 13.11
C LEU A 93 17.23 -1.31 12.34
N ALA A 94 18.13 -1.90 11.54
CA ALA A 94 17.85 -3.13 10.82
C ALA A 94 17.58 -4.29 11.80
N GLN A 95 16.87 -5.32 11.34
CA GLN A 95 16.60 -6.54 12.13
C GLN A 95 17.89 -7.24 12.58
N ASP A 96 18.91 -7.24 11.71
CA ASP A 96 20.28 -7.62 12.03
C ASP A 96 21.18 -6.38 11.95
N PRO A 97 21.27 -5.58 13.03
CA PRO A 97 21.92 -4.28 12.98
C PRO A 97 23.44 -4.44 13.03
N GLN A 98 24.09 -4.14 11.91
CA GLN A 98 25.56 -4.20 11.77
C GLN A 98 26.28 -2.95 12.34
N CYS A 99 25.57 -2.08 13.06
CA CYS A 99 26.13 -0.85 13.60
C CYS A 99 26.70 -1.05 15.01
N GLY A 100 28.02 -1.23 15.13
CA GLY A 100 28.70 -1.36 16.42
C GLY A 100 28.57 -0.15 17.36
N ARG A 101 28.17 1.01 16.84
CA ARG A 101 27.99 2.25 17.63
C ARG A 101 26.63 2.37 18.32
N ARG A 102 25.69 1.44 18.08
CA ARG A 102 24.29 1.56 18.54
C ARG A 102 24.13 1.82 20.04
N TRP A 103 25.09 1.35 20.85
CA TRP A 103 25.03 1.39 22.31
C TRP A 103 25.38 2.74 22.92
N TRP A 104 26.06 3.62 22.17
CA TRP A 104 26.54 4.91 22.70
C TRP A 104 26.28 6.08 21.74
N CYS A 105 25.91 5.81 20.49
CA CYS A 105 25.59 6.86 19.52
C CYS A 105 24.22 7.47 19.82
N ALA A 106 24.19 8.71 20.29
CA ALA A 106 22.94 9.46 20.51
C ALA A 106 22.05 9.56 19.24
N GLY A 107 22.66 9.46 18.06
CA GLY A 107 21.92 9.40 16.80
C GLY A 107 21.04 8.15 16.67
N HIS A 108 21.35 7.04 17.34
CA HIS A 108 20.53 5.83 17.32
C HIS A 108 19.12 6.12 17.86
N ASP A 109 19.02 6.79 19.00
CA ASP A 109 17.73 7.12 19.61
C ASP A 109 16.95 8.13 18.77
N LEU A 110 17.62 9.11 18.15
CA LEU A 110 17.00 10.02 17.19
C LEU A 110 16.34 9.24 16.03
N TRP A 111 17.07 8.33 15.39
CA TRP A 111 16.53 7.55 14.28
C TRP A 111 15.43 6.59 14.73
N LYS A 112 15.59 5.96 15.89
CA LYS A 112 14.59 5.06 16.47
C LYS A 112 13.26 5.80 16.69
N ASN A 113 13.32 7.00 17.28
CA ASN A 113 12.14 7.82 17.52
C ASN A 113 11.50 8.30 16.22
N ALA A 114 12.29 8.74 15.24
CA ALA A 114 11.79 9.12 13.92
C ALA A 114 11.08 7.95 13.20
N GLN A 115 11.66 6.74 13.27
CA GLN A 115 11.06 5.55 12.67
C GLN A 115 9.77 5.16 13.38
N ALA A 116 9.73 5.24 14.71
CA ALA A 116 8.53 4.95 15.49
C ALA A 116 7.38 5.91 15.14
N ALA A 117 7.66 7.21 15.01
CA ALA A 117 6.67 8.19 14.61
C ALA A 117 6.13 7.92 13.19
N MET A 118 7.01 7.61 12.24
CA MET A 118 6.60 7.24 10.89
C MET A 118 5.76 5.95 10.88
N ALA A 119 6.19 4.92 11.60
CA ALA A 119 5.46 3.67 11.74
C ALA A 119 4.05 3.91 12.30
N GLN A 120 3.93 4.75 13.34
CA GLN A 120 2.64 5.08 13.94
C GLN A 120 1.67 5.70 12.92
N VAL A 121 2.13 6.66 12.10
CA VAL A 121 1.30 7.27 11.04
C VAL A 121 0.88 6.23 10.01
N LEU A 122 1.83 5.40 9.55
CA LEU A 122 1.57 4.39 8.51
C LEU A 122 0.67 3.25 8.99
N THR A 123 0.76 2.87 10.27
CA THR A 123 -0.13 1.88 10.89
C THR A 123 -1.53 2.43 11.15
N GLY A 124 -1.65 3.73 11.47
CA GLY A 124 -2.95 4.37 11.69
C GLY A 124 -3.77 4.59 10.41
N ALA A 125 -3.12 4.65 9.25
CA ALA A 125 -3.78 4.88 7.97
C ALA A 125 -4.24 3.55 7.31
N THR A 126 -5.54 3.24 7.39
CA THR A 126 -6.12 2.04 6.75
C THR A 126 -6.50 2.29 5.29
N MET A 127 -6.53 1.24 4.46
CA MET A 127 -6.90 1.36 3.05
C MET A 127 -8.36 1.80 2.89
N ALA A 128 -9.25 1.34 3.76
CA ALA A 128 -10.64 1.80 3.77
C ALA A 128 -10.74 3.30 4.09
N GLN A 129 -9.96 3.81 5.04
CA GLN A 129 -9.92 5.25 5.34
C GLN A 129 -9.38 6.05 4.15
N LEU A 130 -8.26 5.63 3.58
CA LEU A 130 -7.65 6.33 2.44
C LEU A 130 -8.54 6.31 1.19
N ALA A 131 -9.27 5.21 0.94
CA ALA A 131 -10.27 5.15 -0.11
C ALA A 131 -11.39 6.17 0.11
N ARG A 132 -11.97 6.24 1.31
CA ARG A 132 -12.98 7.26 1.66
C ARG A 132 -12.45 8.67 1.46
N ASP A 133 -11.25 8.97 1.96
CA ASP A 133 -10.64 10.29 1.81
C ASP A 133 -10.42 10.66 0.34
N SER A 134 -10.03 9.70 -0.49
CA SER A 134 -9.88 9.90 -1.93
C SER A 134 -11.22 10.24 -2.61
N PHE A 135 -12.32 9.59 -2.22
CA PHE A 135 -13.65 9.93 -2.73
C PHE A 135 -14.08 11.33 -2.32
N GLN A 136 -13.90 11.69 -1.04
CA GLN A 136 -14.24 13.01 -0.53
C GLN A 136 -13.47 14.12 -1.24
N ARG A 137 -12.16 13.94 -1.46
CA ARG A 137 -11.32 14.91 -2.17
C ARG A 137 -11.71 15.10 -3.63
N LYS A 138 -12.25 14.07 -4.28
CA LYS A 138 -12.77 14.17 -5.65
C LYS A 138 -14.15 14.85 -5.71
N GLY A 139 -14.76 15.19 -4.58
CA GLY A 139 -16.09 15.80 -4.54
C GLY A 139 -17.21 14.87 -4.99
N LEU A 140 -16.97 13.56 -5.03
CA LEU A 140 -17.95 12.57 -5.45
C LEU A 140 -18.79 12.16 -4.23
N THR A 141 -20.09 12.44 -4.26
CA THR A 141 -21.00 11.89 -3.25
C THR A 141 -21.14 10.38 -3.46
N GLN A 142 -21.27 9.60 -2.38
CA GLN A 142 -21.40 8.14 -2.41
C GLN A 142 -22.52 7.60 -3.33
N VAL A 143 -23.43 8.47 -3.78
CA VAL A 143 -24.62 8.16 -4.59
C VAL A 143 -24.37 8.29 -6.10
N GLU A 144 -23.37 9.06 -6.55
CA GLU A 144 -23.16 9.35 -7.97
C GLU A 144 -22.22 8.37 -8.68
N VAL A 145 -21.62 7.42 -7.95
CA VAL A 145 -20.69 6.45 -8.54
C VAL A 145 -21.41 5.16 -8.94
N SER A 146 -22.36 5.29 -9.88
CA SER A 146 -22.61 4.21 -10.83
C SER A 146 -22.48 4.72 -12.26
N PRO A 147 -21.26 4.69 -12.82
CA PRO A 147 -21.05 4.47 -14.24
C PRO A 147 -20.54 3.05 -14.51
N TRP A 148 -20.76 2.08 -13.60
CA TRP A 148 -20.20 0.73 -13.72
C TRP A 148 -21.08 -0.19 -14.57
N ASN A 149 -21.24 0.17 -15.85
CA ASN A 149 -21.57 -0.73 -16.94
C ASN A 149 -20.36 -0.83 -17.87
#